data_AF-A0A1L8RC95-F1
#
_entry.id   AF-A0A1L8RC95-F1
#
_cell.length_a   1.000
_cell.length_b   1.000
_cell.length_c   1.000
_cell.angle_alpha   90.00
_cell.angle_beta   90.00
_cell.angle_gamma   90.00
#
_symmetry.space_group_name_H-M   'P 1'
#
loop_
_entity.id
_entity.type
_entity.pdbx_description
1 polymer ?
#
loop_
_entity_poly.entity_id
_entity_poly.type
_entity_poly.pdbx_seq_one_letter_code
_entity_poly.pdbx_strand_id
1 'polypeptide(L)' 'MQGKETLVKRIKTKEKKTYNAIVKLGEKGYLDFISFAK' A
#
# COMPACT_ATOMS: atom_id res chain seq x y z
N MET A 1 -14.85 -8.78 -9.59
CA MET A 1 -13.53 -9.08 -8.99
C MET A 1 -13.33 -8.11 -7.84
N GLN A 2 -13.50 -8.56 -6.59
CA GLN A 2 -13.35 -7.71 -5.41
C GLN A 2 -11.86 -7.35 -5.28
N GLY A 3 -11.51 -6.07 -5.49
CA GLY A 3 -10.14 -5.58 -5.41
C GLY A 3 -9.51 -6.00 -4.09
N LYS A 4 -8.51 -6.88 -4.17
CA LYS A 4 -7.84 -7.48 -3.02
C LYS A 4 -7.07 -6.39 -2.29
N GLU A 5 -7.44 -6.12 -1.05
CA GLU A 5 -6.65 -5.30 -0.14
C GLU A 5 -5.35 -6.04 0.18
N THR A 6 -4.22 -5.35 0.05
CA THR A 6 -2.91 -5.90 0.32
C THR A 6 -2.13 -4.99 1.24
N LEU A 7 -1.39 -5.61 2.16
CA LEU A 7 -0.54 -4.92 3.12
C LEU A 7 0.88 -4.89 2.56
N VAL A 8 1.34 -3.71 2.20
CA VAL A 8 2.72 -3.49 1.78
C VAL A 8 3.53 -3.04 2.99
N LYS A 9 4.53 -3.84 3.37
CA LYS A 9 5.40 -3.56 4.52
C LYS A 9 6.75 -2.99 4.07
N ARG A 10 7.39 -2.22 4.94
CA ARG A 10 8.75 -1.68 4.75
C ARG A 10 8.90 -0.77 3.52
N ILE A 11 7.90 0.07 3.24
CA ILE A 11 8.01 1.09 2.20
C ILE A 11 9.07 2.10 2.67
N LYS A 12 10.18 2.19 1.93
CA LYS A 12 11.31 3.06 2.26
C LYS A 12 11.03 4.47 1.73
N THR A 13 11.02 5.45 2.62
CA THR A 13 10.97 6.86 2.26
C THR A 13 12.37 7.42 1.99
N LYS A 14 12.42 8.58 1.33
CA LYS A 14 13.65 9.33 1.10
C LYS A 14 14.39 9.67 2.41
N GLU A 15 13.65 9.80 3.51
CA GLU A 15 14.20 10.02 4.86
C GLU A 15 14.73 8.74 5.54
N LYS A 16 14.86 7.63 4.82
CA LYS A 16 15.24 6.30 5.35
C LYS A 16 14.27 5.75 6.41
N LYS A 17 13.13 6.39 6.64
CA LYS A 17 12.05 5.87 7.48
C LYS A 17 11.30 4.81 6.69
N THR A 18 10.84 3.77 7.39
CA THR A 18 10.02 2.72 6.81
C THR A 18 8.64 2.77 7.42
N TYR A 19 7.60 2.74 6.58
CA TYR A 19 6.24 2.56 7.03
C TYR A 19 5.56 1.39 6.31
N ASN A 20 4.47 0.93 6.89
CA ASN A 20 3.60 -0.05 6.29
C ASN A 20 2.36 0.69 5.74
N ALA A 21 1.80 0.22 4.63
CA ALA A 21 0.60 0.80 4.05
C ALA A 21 -0.36 -0.29 3.58
N ILE A 22 -1.65 -0.03 3.75
CA ILE A 22 -2.72 -0.81 3.16
C ILE A 22 -3.04 -0.18 1.82
N VAL A 23 -2.96 -0.99 0.77
CA VAL A 23 -3.25 -0.58 -0.59
C VAL A 23 -4.24 -1.55 -1.22
N LYS A 24 -5.05 -1.07 -2.15
CA LYS A 24 -6.00 -1.90 -2.89
C LYS A 24 -5.51 -2.08 -4.32
N LEU A 25 -5.62 -3.28 -4.86
CA LEU A 25 -5.46 -3.47 -6.29
C LEU A 25 -6.67 -2.88 -7.03
N GLY A 26 -6.48 -1.76 -7.71
CA GLY A 26 -7.49 -1.11 -8.53
C GLY A 26 -7.66 -1.75 -9.91
N GLU A 27 -8.69 -1.34 -10.65
CA GLU A 27 -9.09 -1.97 -11.93
C GLU A 27 -8.06 -1.84 -13.06
N LYS A 28 -7.10 -0.91 -12.94
CA LYS A 28 -6.04 -0.68 -13.94
C LYS A 28 -4.68 -1.26 -13.54
N GLY A 29 -4.63 -2.12 -12.53
CA GLY A 29 -3.37 -2.71 -12.02
C GLY A 29 -2.53 -1.76 -11.18
N TYR A 30 -3.04 -0.55 -10.91
CA TYR A 30 -2.45 0.39 -9.96
C TYR A 30 -2.86 0.04 -8.53
N LEU A 31 -1.99 0.39 -7.59
CA LEU A 31 -2.25 0.26 -6.16
C LEU A 31 -2.86 1.58 -5.66
N ASP A 32 -4.13 1.54 -5.28
CA ASP A 32 -4.77 2.65 -4.59
C ASP A 32 -4.35 2.65 -3.12
N PHE A 33 -3.77 3.76 -2.67
CA PHE A 33 -3.42 3.91 -1.26
C PHE A 33 -4.69 4.11 -0.43
N ILE A 34 -4.89 3.26 0.58
CA ILE A 34 -6.02 3.38 1.51
C ILE A 34 -5.57 4.11 2.77
N SER A 35 -4.57 3.56 3.46
CA SER A 35 -4.13 4.07 4.76
C SER A 35 -2.74 3.56 5.13
N PHE A 36 -2.11 4.25 6.09
CA PHE A 36 -0.92 3.74 6.75
C PHE A 36 -1.32 2.58 7.67
N ALA A 37 -0.55 1.49 7.61
CA ALA A 37 -0.68 0.38 8.55
C ALA A 37 0.19 0.64 9.78
N LYS A 38 -0.37 0.39 10.96
CA LYS A 38 0.27 0.57 12.27
C LYS A 38 1.37 -0.46 12.52
#